data_AF-A0A920JQC0-F1
#
_entry.id   AF-A0A920JQC0-F1
#
_cell.length_a   1.000
_cell.length_b   1.000
_cell.length_c   1.000
_cell.angle_alpha   90.00
_cell.angle_beta   90.00
_cell.angle_gamma   90.00
#
_symmetry.space_group_name_H-M   'P 1'
#
loop_
_entity.id
_entity.type
_entity.pdbx_description
1 polymer ?
#
loop_
_entity_poly.entity_id
_entity_poly.type
_entity_poly.pdbx_seq_one_letter_code
_entity_poly.pdbx_strand_id
1 'polypeptide(L)'
;MNRRNFLKKSFLTAAVFATTTSLLVMPKKTFAAWPKKSFDITDLGESIKSVYGHNDTTETTKVKLKAPDIAENGAIVPINIKTSLKNVESIMLFIENNPQPLSSGYNLTSKGCSINWHKSEDG
;
A
#
# COMPACT_ATOMS: atom_id res chain seq x y z
N MET A 1 -57.50 -35.53 16.73
CA MET A 1 -56.23 -34.76 16.71
C MET A 1 -55.19 -35.50 17.56
N ASN A 2 -54.14 -36.05 16.95
CA ASN A 2 -53.16 -36.90 17.63
C ASN A 2 -52.08 -36.05 18.34
N ARG A 3 -52.27 -35.79 19.64
CA ARG A 3 -51.37 -35.01 20.53
C ARG A 3 -49.90 -35.44 20.46
N ARG A 4 -49.65 -36.73 20.27
CA ARG A 4 -48.31 -37.31 20.10
C ARG A 4 -47.59 -36.85 18.84
N ASN A 5 -48.32 -36.67 17.74
CA ASN A 5 -47.73 -36.22 16.48
C ASN A 5 -47.47 -34.71 16.49
N PHE A 6 -48.24 -33.95 17.26
CA PHE A 6 -48.00 -32.52 17.48
C PHE A 6 -46.69 -32.29 18.25
N LEU A 7 -46.49 -32.99 19.37
CA LEU A 7 -45.25 -32.89 20.17
C LEU A 7 -44.00 -33.27 19.37
N LYS A 8 -44.07 -34.35 18.58
CA LYS A 8 -42.95 -34.77 17.73
C LYS A 8 -42.60 -33.73 16.66
N LYS A 9 -43.60 -33.08 16.05
CA LYS A 9 -43.40 -32.06 15.02
C LYS A 9 -42.88 -30.74 15.60
N SER A 10 -43.37 -30.33 16.76
CA SER A 10 -42.87 -29.13 17.47
C SER A 10 -41.42 -29.28 17.90
N PHE A 11 -41.02 -30.45 18.38
CA PHE A 11 -39.63 -30.71 18.80
C PHE A 11 -38.65 -30.69 17.60
N LEU A 12 -39.04 -31.30 16.47
CA LEU A 12 -38.23 -31.30 15.25
C LEU A 12 -38.07 -29.88 14.65
N THR A 13 -39.12 -29.06 14.73
CA THR A 13 -39.09 -27.69 14.22
C THR A 13 -38.13 -26.82 15.04
N ALA A 14 -38.15 -26.93 16.37
CA ALA A 14 -37.26 -26.18 17.25
C ALA A 14 -35.77 -26.53 17.04
N ALA A 15 -35.46 -27.80 16.77
CA ALA A 15 -34.08 -28.25 16.51
C ALA A 15 -33.50 -27.64 15.23
N VAL A 16 -34.29 -27.51 14.16
CA VAL A 16 -33.82 -26.93 12.89
C VAL A 16 -33.51 -25.44 13.04
N PHE A 17 -34.33 -24.66 13.74
CA PHE A 17 -34.07 -23.23 13.98
C PHE A 17 -32.85 -22.96 14.88
N ALA A 18 -32.54 -23.85 15.83
CA ALA A 18 -31.35 -23.71 16.67
C ALA A 18 -30.04 -23.93 15.88
N THR A 19 -30.08 -24.77 14.84
CA THR A 19 -28.89 -25.09 14.02
C THR A 19 -28.64 -24.12 12.86
N THR A 20 -29.66 -23.43 12.35
CA THR A 20 -29.49 -22.44 11.27
C THR A 20 -29.05 -21.08 11.77
N THR A 21 -29.41 -20.71 13.01
CA THR A 21 -29.00 -19.45 13.64
C THR A 21 -27.53 -19.47 14.06
N SER A 22 -26.96 -20.61 14.43
CA SER A 22 -25.53 -20.72 14.78
C SER A 22 -24.58 -20.59 13.59
N LEU A 23 -25.03 -20.93 12.37
CA LEU A 23 -24.23 -20.74 11.14
C LEU A 23 -24.15 -19.27 10.69
N LEU A 24 -25.12 -18.44 11.09
CA LEU A 24 -25.20 -17.01 10.73
C LEU A 24 -24.35 -16.11 11.65
N VAL A 25 -23.90 -16.64 12.79
CA VAL A 25 -23.06 -15.93 13.78
C VAL A 25 -21.65 -16.50 13.78
N MET A 26 -21.10 -16.82 12.60
CA MET A 26 -19.65 -16.96 12.49
C MET A 26 -19.05 -15.55 12.36
N PRO A 27 -18.27 -15.07 13.34
CA PRO A 27 -17.58 -13.80 13.19
C PRO A 27 -16.67 -13.92 11.96
N LYS A 28 -16.83 -13.02 11.00
CA LYS A 28 -15.89 -12.87 9.89
C LYS A 28 -14.53 -12.60 10.54
N LYS A 29 -13.61 -13.56 10.49
CA LYS A 29 -12.22 -13.32 10.88
C LYS A 29 -11.74 -12.16 10.00
N THR A 30 -11.66 -10.99 10.58
CA THR A 30 -11.06 -9.84 9.91
C THR A 30 -9.61 -10.21 9.68
N PHE A 31 -9.13 -10.05 8.44
CA PHE A 31 -7.71 -10.21 8.12
C PHE A 31 -6.93 -9.04 8.71
N ALA A 32 -6.84 -8.98 10.05
CA ALA A 32 -5.92 -8.13 10.80
C ALA A 32 -4.53 -8.78 10.89
N ALA A 33 -4.19 -9.68 9.96
CA ALA A 33 -2.83 -10.13 9.80
C ALA A 33 -2.07 -8.97 9.15
N TRP A 34 -1.24 -8.30 9.94
CA TRP A 34 -0.22 -7.38 9.43
C TRP A 34 0.44 -8.01 8.22
N PRO A 35 0.41 -7.40 7.02
CA PRO A 35 1.00 -7.99 5.84
C PRO A 35 2.53 -7.85 5.93
N LYS A 36 3.12 -8.67 6.82
CA LYS A 36 4.57 -8.77 7.11
C LYS A 36 5.39 -8.77 5.84
N LYS A 37 4.99 -9.56 4.86
CA LYS A 37 5.72 -9.72 3.60
C LYS A 37 5.90 -8.42 2.79
N SER A 38 5.04 -7.41 2.98
CA SER A 38 5.13 -6.12 2.29
C SER A 38 5.71 -5.01 3.18
N PHE A 39 5.59 -5.14 4.50
CA PHE A 39 6.15 -4.17 5.47
C PHE A 39 7.58 -4.52 5.93
N ASP A 40 8.00 -5.78 5.77
CA ASP A 40 9.32 -6.28 6.21
C ASP A 40 10.40 -6.16 5.12
N ILE A 41 10.08 -5.60 3.95
CA ILE A 41 11.09 -5.36 2.92
C ILE A 41 11.97 -4.20 3.39
N THR A 42 13.08 -4.55 4.04
CA THR A 42 14.11 -3.62 4.51
C THR A 42 15.27 -3.51 3.52
N ASP A 43 15.41 -4.49 2.60
CA ASP A 43 16.44 -4.48 1.59
C ASP A 43 16.08 -3.59 0.41
N LEU A 44 17.02 -2.74 -0.01
CA LEU A 44 16.83 -1.81 -1.13
C LEU A 44 16.65 -2.56 -2.45
N GLY A 45 17.41 -3.64 -2.68
CA GLY A 45 17.29 -4.46 -3.87
C GLY A 45 15.94 -5.15 -3.95
N GLU A 46 15.46 -5.76 -2.87
CA GLU A 46 14.12 -6.37 -2.84
C GLU A 46 13.01 -5.33 -3.04
N SER A 47 13.19 -4.11 -2.51
CA SER A 47 12.26 -2.99 -2.70
C SER A 47 12.17 -2.55 -4.16
N ILE A 48 13.31 -2.37 -4.85
CA ILE A 48 13.34 -2.04 -6.29
C ILE A 48 12.67 -3.15 -7.11
N LYS A 49 12.98 -4.42 -6.80
CA LYS A 49 12.40 -5.58 -7.47
C LYS A 49 10.90 -5.65 -7.29
N SER A 50 10.39 -5.24 -6.13
CA SER A 50 8.95 -5.24 -5.85
C SER A 50 8.19 -4.26 -6.74
N VAL A 51 8.82 -3.16 -7.15
CA VAL A 51 8.20 -2.12 -7.99
C VAL A 51 8.39 -2.41 -9.47
N TYR A 52 9.61 -2.77 -9.89
CA TYR A 52 9.95 -2.92 -11.31
C TYR A 52 10.01 -4.37 -11.81
N GLY A 53 9.91 -5.35 -10.91
CA GLY A 53 10.03 -6.79 -11.22
C GLY A 53 11.48 -7.28 -11.39
N HIS A 54 12.45 -6.37 -11.41
CA HIS A 54 13.89 -6.60 -11.61
C HIS A 54 14.70 -5.51 -10.90
N ASN A 55 16.02 -5.70 -10.79
CA ASN A 55 16.95 -4.79 -10.08
C ASN A 55 18.01 -4.17 -10.97
N ASP A 56 17.81 -4.22 -12.30
CA ASP A 56 18.80 -3.68 -13.22
C ASP A 56 18.66 -2.15 -13.27
N THR A 57 19.52 -1.46 -12.52
CA THR A 57 19.62 -0.01 -12.54
C THR A 57 20.81 0.44 -13.38
N THR A 58 20.65 1.52 -14.13
CA THR A 58 21.74 2.15 -14.88
C THR A 58 21.96 3.55 -14.36
N GLU A 59 23.17 3.82 -13.87
CA GLU A 59 23.56 5.14 -13.40
C GLU A 59 23.50 6.18 -14.51
N THR A 60 22.96 7.37 -14.19
CA THR A 60 22.83 8.45 -15.17
C THR A 60 22.92 9.84 -14.55
N THR A 61 23.60 10.74 -15.24
CA THR A 61 23.72 12.16 -14.86
C THR A 61 22.50 13.00 -15.25
N LYS A 62 21.53 12.39 -15.94
CA LYS A 62 20.31 13.07 -16.42
C LYS A 62 19.22 13.21 -15.35
N VAL A 63 19.40 12.57 -14.19
CA VAL A 63 18.54 12.71 -13.01
C VAL A 63 19.25 13.57 -11.98
N LYS A 64 18.58 14.61 -11.47
CA LYS A 64 19.10 15.55 -10.47
C LYS A 64 18.21 15.52 -9.24
N LEU A 65 18.80 15.19 -8.09
CA LEU A 65 18.20 15.22 -6.77
C LEU A 65 18.77 16.42 -6.00
N LYS A 66 17.92 17.31 -5.53
CA LYS A 66 18.29 18.37 -4.58
C LYS A 66 17.63 18.08 -3.24
N ALA A 67 18.45 17.86 -2.23
CA ALA A 67 18.06 17.74 -0.83
C ALA A 67 18.92 18.70 0.00
N PRO A 68 18.43 19.18 1.14
CA PRO A 68 19.23 19.95 2.08
C PRO A 68 20.34 19.07 2.68
N ASP A 69 21.47 19.68 3.00
CA ASP A 69 22.63 18.97 3.60
C ASP A 69 22.33 18.55 5.05
N ILE A 70 21.54 19.36 5.75
CA ILE A 70 21.09 19.09 7.11
C ILE A 70 19.57 19.30 7.16
N ALA A 71 18.85 18.30 7.66
CA ALA A 71 17.44 18.43 7.99
C ALA A 71 17.31 19.02 9.40
N GLU A 72 16.91 20.29 9.52
CA GLU A 72 16.66 20.93 10.82
C GLU A 72 15.48 20.28 11.56
N ASN A 73 14.49 19.80 10.81
CA ASN A 73 13.35 19.07 11.34
C ASN A 73 13.24 17.70 10.68
N GLY A 74 13.50 16.64 11.45
CA GLY A 74 13.41 15.26 10.96
C GLY A 74 11.99 14.83 10.56
N ALA A 75 10.96 15.60 10.93
CA ALA A 75 9.59 15.36 10.50
C ALA A 75 9.32 15.76 9.04
N ILE A 76 10.04 16.76 8.50
CA ILE A 76 9.79 17.30 7.15
C ILE A 76 11.12 17.68 6.50
N VAL A 77 11.46 16.99 5.41
CA VAL A 77 12.65 17.27 4.60
C VAL A 77 12.22 17.58 3.16
N PRO A 78 12.46 18.81 2.65
CA PRO A 78 12.10 19.16 1.28
C PRO A 78 13.05 18.53 0.26
N ILE A 79 12.51 17.79 -0.71
CA ILE A 79 13.28 17.12 -1.77
C ILE A 79 12.76 17.57 -3.13
N ASN A 80 13.68 17.92 -4.04
CA ASN A 80 13.37 18.30 -5.41
C ASN A 80 14.05 17.36 -6.40
N ILE A 81 13.26 16.67 -7.23
CA ILE A 81 13.74 15.74 -8.26
C ILE A 81 13.46 16.32 -9.64
N LYS A 82 14.46 16.32 -10.52
CA LYS A 82 14.32 16.73 -11.93
C LYS A 82 15.02 15.73 -12.84
N THR A 83 14.43 15.43 -13.98
CA THR A 83 15.02 14.54 -14.99
C THR A 83 14.92 15.15 -16.39
N SER A 84 15.94 14.93 -17.20
CA SER A 84 15.96 15.28 -18.63
C SER A 84 15.80 14.07 -19.56
N LEU A 85 15.50 12.90 -18.98
CA LEU A 85 15.20 11.69 -19.76
C LEU A 85 13.89 11.88 -20.55
N LYS A 86 13.86 11.34 -21.77
CA LYS A 86 12.66 11.29 -22.60
C LYS A 86 11.85 10.05 -22.21
N ASN A 87 10.52 10.13 -22.32
CA ASN A 87 9.59 9.01 -22.11
C ASN A 87 9.69 8.38 -20.72
N VAL A 88 9.77 9.19 -19.67
CA VAL A 88 9.73 8.70 -18.29
C VAL A 88 8.31 8.27 -17.96
N GLU A 89 8.12 6.99 -17.62
CA GLU A 89 6.81 6.44 -17.23
C GLU A 89 6.57 6.57 -15.71
N SER A 90 7.63 6.48 -14.91
CA SER A 90 7.53 6.60 -13.47
C SER A 90 8.81 7.12 -12.82
N ILE A 91 8.67 7.73 -11.64
CA ILE A 91 9.77 8.19 -10.78
C ILE A 91 9.52 7.61 -9.39
N MET A 92 10.47 6.83 -8.86
CA MET A 92 10.40 6.22 -7.54
C MET A 92 11.55 6.75 -6.68
N LEU A 93 11.25 7.12 -5.44
CA LEU A 93 12.22 7.58 -4.45
C LEU A 93 12.43 6.49 -3.42
N PHE A 94 13.67 6.00 -3.33
CA PHE A 94 14.11 5.03 -2.34
C PHE A 94 15.07 5.68 -1.33
N ILE A 95 14.96 5.29 -0.06
CA ILE A 95 15.78 5.75 1.06
C ILE A 95 16.32 4.50 1.76
N GLU A 96 17.58 4.16 1.52
CA GLU A 96 18.20 2.91 1.98
C GLU A 96 18.13 2.70 3.50
N ASN A 97 18.35 3.76 4.27
CA ASN A 97 18.38 3.70 5.73
C ASN A 97 16.99 3.80 6.39
N ASN A 98 15.92 3.85 5.61
CA ASN A 98 14.56 3.90 6.16
C ASN A 98 14.05 2.47 6.41
N PRO A 99 13.27 2.20 7.49
CA PRO A 99 12.73 0.87 7.74
C PRO A 99 11.94 0.28 6.57
N GLN A 100 11.34 1.15 5.76
CA GLN A 100 10.79 0.81 4.45
C GLN A 100 11.50 1.63 3.38
N PRO A 101 12.29 1.01 2.48
CA PRO A 101 13.12 1.76 1.54
C PRO A 101 12.32 2.57 0.54
N LEU A 102 11.16 2.09 0.06
CA LEU A 102 10.33 2.86 -0.86
C LEU A 102 9.61 3.99 -0.11
N SER A 103 9.95 5.24 -0.43
CA SER A 103 9.39 6.43 0.23
C SER A 103 8.22 7.03 -0.55
N SER A 104 8.38 7.23 -1.86
CA SER A 104 7.31 7.78 -2.71
C SER A 104 7.45 7.32 -4.16
N GLY A 105 6.34 7.31 -4.90
CA GLY A 105 6.29 6.88 -6.28
C GLY A 105 5.32 7.72 -7.10
N TYR A 106 5.73 8.11 -8.29
CA TYR A 106 4.95 8.95 -9.19
C TYR A 106 4.86 8.25 -10.55
N ASN A 107 3.64 7.90 -10.96
CA ASN A 107 3.37 7.40 -12.30
C ASN A 107 3.02 8.59 -13.21
N LEU A 108 3.80 8.75 -14.27
CA LEU A 108 3.64 9.81 -15.25
C LEU A 108 2.80 9.28 -16.41
N THR A 109 1.75 10.00 -16.79
CA THR A 109 0.99 9.65 -17.99
C THR A 109 1.70 10.17 -19.24
N SER A 110 1.49 9.50 -20.37
CA SER A 110 2.15 9.76 -21.66
C SER A 110 1.92 11.16 -22.24
N LYS A 111 1.08 11.99 -21.59
CA LYS A 111 0.88 13.42 -21.87
C LYS A 111 0.77 14.22 -20.58
N GLY A 112 1.90 14.64 -20.02
CA GLY A 112 1.91 15.56 -18.89
C GLY A 112 3.34 16.04 -18.66
N CYS A 113 3.80 17.01 -19.44
CA CYS A 113 3.72 18.43 -19.08
C CYS A 113 4.60 18.71 -17.86
N SER A 114 5.58 19.60 -18.07
CA SER A 114 6.41 20.17 -17.01
C SER A 114 5.58 20.46 -15.77
N ILE A 115 5.82 19.70 -14.70
CA ILE A 115 5.26 19.97 -13.38
C ILE A 115 5.98 21.24 -12.88
N ASN A 116 5.44 22.40 -13.22
CA ASN A 116 5.87 23.67 -12.66
C ASN A 116 5.35 23.68 -11.23
N TRP A 117 6.25 23.35 -10.29
CA TRP A 117 6.04 23.60 -8.87
C TRP A 117 5.76 25.09 -8.71
N HIS A 118 4.51 25.43 -8.41
CA HIS A 118 4.13 26.79 -8.06
C HIS A 118 4.98 27.21 -6.86
N LYS A 119 5.87 28.15 -7.10
CA LYS A 119 6.56 28.89 -6.06
C LYS A 119 5.45 29.67 -5.33
N SER A 120 5.10 29.27 -4.11
CA SER A 120 4.39 30.16 -3.20
C SER A 120 5.42 31.23 -2.83
N GLU A 121 5.27 32.38 -3.48
CA GLU A 121 5.81 33.65 -3.02
C GLU A 121 4.75 34.20 -2.07
N ASP A 122 4.85 33.83 -0.80
CA ASP A 122 4.16 34.52 0.29
C ASP A 122 5.25 35.32 1.03
N GLY A 123 5.04 36.63 1.11
CA GLY A 123 6.02 37.65 1.52
C GLY A 123 6.28 37.78 3.01
#